data_AF-A0A1B8AL29-F1
#
_entry.id   AF-A0A1B8AL29-F1
#
_cell.length_a   1.000
_cell.length_b   1.000
_cell.length_c   1.000
_cell.angle_alpha   90.00
_cell.angle_beta   90.00
_cell.angle_gamma   90.00
#
_symmetry.space_group_name_H-M   'P 1'
#
loop_
_entity.id
_entity.type
_entity.pdbx_description
1 polymer ?
#
loop_
_entity_poly.entity_id
_entity_poly.type
_entity_poly.pdbx_seq_one_letter_code
_entity_poly.pdbx_strand_id
1 'polypeptide(L)'
;MTAYIEVAASWLFKNYKGRDDKAFFTTPAFAQQPEPTLSVTSPDCGPDGATLGKEYMHGGQGKFPQIEWNSHQGVKEWLLVAEDPDAPLPTPVCHGIYLGIPAQKTNVVNSDFQSRGETSTKLEGGFYYGASRNGMIYIPPRPLINHGIHRYWFEVIGLSEPLSEKLVTSKPTRDQVAEAIQGKVVAWGRWMGECERKWE
;
A
#
# COMPACT_ATOMS: atom_id res chain seq x y z
N MET A 1 -20.24 22.99 -7.96
CA MET A 1 -21.16 22.39 -6.98
C MET A 1 -20.51 21.23 -6.23
N THR A 2 -19.92 20.26 -6.92
CA THR A 2 -19.26 19.07 -6.32
C THR A 2 -18.15 19.41 -5.34
N ALA A 3 -17.33 20.41 -5.67
CA ALA A 3 -16.18 20.77 -4.86
C ALA A 3 -16.61 21.45 -3.53
N TYR A 4 -17.70 22.22 -3.50
CA TYR A 4 -18.28 22.74 -2.25
C TYR A 4 -18.78 21.62 -1.33
N ILE A 5 -19.38 20.57 -1.90
CA ILE A 5 -19.81 19.37 -1.15
C ILE A 5 -18.59 18.64 -0.57
N GLU A 6 -17.52 18.50 -1.35
CA GLU A 6 -16.26 17.88 -0.90
C GLU A 6 -15.59 18.66 0.25
N VAL A 7 -15.57 20.00 0.17
CA VAL A 7 -15.05 20.85 1.25
C VAL A 7 -15.93 20.74 2.51
N ALA A 8 -17.26 20.77 2.37
CA ALA A 8 -18.17 20.59 3.50
C ALA A 8 -17.97 19.23 4.18
N ALA A 9 -17.81 18.15 3.40
CA ALA A 9 -17.48 16.83 3.92
C ALA A 9 -16.12 16.83 4.65
N SER A 10 -15.12 17.54 4.12
CA SER A 10 -13.79 17.64 4.74
C SER A 10 -13.82 18.31 6.10
N TRP A 11 -14.69 19.31 6.28
CA TRP A 11 -14.89 19.92 7.61
C TRP A 11 -15.60 18.98 8.58
N LEU A 12 -16.61 18.26 8.12
CA LEU A 12 -17.32 17.26 8.93
C LEU A 12 -16.36 16.16 9.40
N PHE A 13 -15.44 15.74 8.53
CA PHE A 13 -14.53 14.63 8.79
C PHE A 13 -13.13 15.05 9.23
N LYS A 14 -12.86 16.33 9.50
CA LYS A 14 -11.50 16.83 9.80
C LYS A 14 -10.70 16.04 10.84
N ASN A 15 -11.38 15.42 11.81
CA ASN A 15 -10.79 14.62 12.89
C ASN A 15 -10.88 13.09 12.64
N TYR A 16 -11.52 12.66 11.55
CA TYR A 16 -11.62 11.26 11.13
C TYR A 16 -10.35 10.88 10.35
N LYS A 17 -9.27 10.66 11.11
CA LYS A 17 -7.95 10.27 10.62
C LYS A 17 -7.28 9.32 11.62
N GLY A 18 -6.08 8.83 11.30
CA GLY A 18 -5.23 8.14 12.26
C GLY A 18 -5.74 6.76 12.68
N ARG A 19 -6.16 5.93 11.72
CA ARG A 19 -6.54 4.52 11.96
C ARG A 19 -5.33 3.60 12.10
N ASP A 20 -4.29 4.09 12.77
CA ASP A 20 -2.98 3.46 12.89
C ASP A 20 -3.08 2.13 13.65
N ASP A 21 -4.00 2.03 14.60
CA ASP A 21 -4.31 0.82 15.35
C ASP A 21 -4.84 -0.32 14.47
N LYS A 22 -5.30 0.01 13.26
CA LYS A 22 -5.88 -0.92 12.29
C LYS A 22 -5.01 -1.11 11.05
N ALA A 23 -3.76 -0.65 11.10
CA ALA A 23 -2.80 -0.82 10.01
C ALA A 23 -2.61 -2.29 9.62
N PHE A 24 -2.07 -2.56 8.44
CA PHE A 24 -1.81 -3.94 8.05
C PHE A 24 -0.76 -4.60 8.97
N PHE A 25 0.31 -3.88 9.30
CA PHE A 25 1.33 -4.31 10.26
C PHE A 25 0.83 -4.49 11.72
N THR A 26 -0.35 -4.00 12.10
CA THR A 26 -0.90 -4.25 13.47
C THR A 26 -1.71 -5.53 13.58
N THR A 27 -1.89 -6.27 12.48
CA THR A 27 -2.64 -7.53 12.49
C THR A 27 -1.91 -8.63 13.30
N PRO A 28 -2.62 -9.67 13.76
CA PRO A 28 -1.99 -10.78 14.52
C PRO A 28 -0.84 -11.48 13.80
N ALA A 29 -0.73 -11.35 12.46
CA ALA A 29 0.36 -11.92 11.69
C ALA A 29 1.75 -11.40 12.10
N PHE A 30 1.82 -10.20 12.65
CA PHE A 30 3.06 -9.53 13.05
C PHE A 30 3.42 -9.76 14.52
N ALA A 31 2.65 -10.59 15.25
CA ALA A 31 2.88 -10.79 16.69
C ALA A 31 4.30 -11.28 17.04
N GLN A 32 4.96 -11.99 16.12
CA GLN A 32 6.36 -12.45 16.28
C GLN A 32 7.40 -11.42 15.83
N GLN A 33 6.98 -10.40 15.07
CA GLN A 33 7.82 -9.32 14.53
C GLN A 33 7.10 -7.97 14.72
N PRO A 34 6.92 -7.50 15.97
CA PRO A 34 6.10 -6.31 16.25
C PRO A 34 6.74 -5.01 15.78
N GLU A 35 8.07 -4.97 15.69
CA GLU A 35 8.84 -3.80 15.27
C GLU A 35 9.38 -3.98 13.85
N PRO A 36 9.50 -2.89 13.07
CA PRO A 36 10.08 -2.95 11.74
C PRO A 36 11.58 -3.26 11.82
N THR A 37 12.02 -4.27 11.06
CA THR A 37 13.42 -4.70 10.97
C THR A 37 14.03 -4.44 9.59
N LEU A 38 13.21 -4.00 8.62
CA LEU A 38 13.59 -3.77 7.24
C LEU A 38 13.63 -2.28 6.92
N SER A 39 14.73 -1.82 6.31
CA SER A 39 14.79 -0.48 5.73
C SER A 39 14.05 -0.47 4.40
N VAL A 40 13.08 0.42 4.26
CA VAL A 40 12.30 0.63 3.03
C VAL A 40 12.42 2.11 2.63
N THR A 41 12.69 2.36 1.35
CA THR A 41 12.93 3.71 0.82
C THR A 41 12.22 3.93 -0.50
N SER A 42 11.99 5.20 -0.86
CA SER A 42 11.47 5.58 -2.17
C SER A 42 12.41 6.56 -2.88
N PRO A 43 13.29 6.08 -3.79
CA PRO A 43 14.29 6.93 -4.44
C PRO A 43 13.70 8.07 -5.29
N ASP A 44 12.52 7.87 -5.86
CA ASP A 44 11.86 8.84 -6.74
C ASP A 44 11.00 9.86 -5.98
N CYS A 45 10.54 9.52 -4.76
CA CYS A 45 9.76 10.43 -3.91
C CYS A 45 10.60 11.12 -2.83
N GLY A 46 11.67 10.49 -2.34
CA GLY A 46 12.56 11.03 -1.31
C GLY A 46 12.49 10.30 0.04
N PRO A 47 12.93 10.96 1.13
CA PRO A 47 12.97 10.34 2.47
C PRO A 47 11.57 9.98 2.99
N ASP A 48 11.51 9.20 4.07
CA ASP A 48 10.26 8.94 4.78
C ASP A 48 9.58 10.26 5.22
N GLY A 49 8.29 10.38 4.97
CA GLY A 49 7.51 11.62 5.16
C GLY A 49 7.60 12.61 3.99
N ALA A 50 8.20 12.23 2.85
CA ALA A 50 8.25 13.11 1.69
C ALA A 50 6.85 13.38 1.10
N THR A 51 6.64 14.60 0.62
CA THR A 51 5.40 14.97 -0.08
C THR A 51 5.36 14.37 -1.48
N LEU A 52 4.32 13.58 -1.76
CA LEU A 52 4.08 12.99 -3.07
C LEU A 52 3.72 14.06 -4.11
N GLY A 53 4.46 14.07 -5.22
CA GLY A 53 4.20 14.93 -6.37
C GLY A 53 2.87 14.62 -7.09
N LYS A 54 2.41 15.57 -7.93
CA LYS A 54 1.14 15.47 -8.66
C LYS A 54 1.06 14.22 -9.54
N GLU A 55 2.18 13.74 -10.05
CA GLU A 55 2.31 12.55 -10.87
C GLU A 55 1.92 11.25 -10.14
N TYR A 56 2.05 11.20 -8.81
CA TYR A 56 1.64 10.06 -7.98
C TYR A 56 0.16 10.16 -7.56
N MET A 57 -0.42 11.35 -7.64
CA MET A 57 -1.79 11.63 -7.20
C MET A 57 -2.84 11.33 -8.28
N HIS A 58 -4.08 11.14 -7.83
CA HIS A 58 -5.24 11.18 -8.69
C HIS A 58 -5.39 12.56 -9.35
N GLY A 59 -5.64 12.58 -10.67
CA GLY A 59 -5.67 13.79 -11.48
C GLY A 59 -4.33 14.11 -12.16
N GLY A 60 -3.25 13.46 -11.74
CA GLY A 60 -2.00 13.33 -12.51
C GLY A 60 -1.91 11.98 -13.21
N GLN A 61 -0.70 11.42 -13.27
CA GLN A 61 -0.45 10.12 -13.90
C GLN A 61 -0.89 8.94 -13.01
N GLY A 62 -1.05 9.16 -11.70
CA GLY A 62 -1.39 8.11 -10.75
C GLY A 62 -0.33 7.03 -10.61
N LYS A 63 0.95 7.42 -10.72
CA LYS A 63 2.09 6.50 -10.66
C LYS A 63 2.18 5.80 -9.30
N PHE A 64 2.61 4.54 -9.32
CA PHE A 64 3.07 3.86 -8.13
C PHE A 64 4.50 4.34 -7.80
N PRO A 65 4.79 4.81 -6.57
CA PRO A 65 6.15 5.18 -6.14
C PRO A 65 7.16 4.04 -6.31
N GLN A 66 8.39 4.34 -6.69
CA GLN A 66 9.45 3.34 -6.59
C GLN A 66 9.64 2.99 -5.12
N ILE A 67 9.61 1.71 -4.78
CA ILE A 67 9.86 1.23 -3.41
C ILE A 67 11.03 0.25 -3.46
N GLU A 68 12.02 0.49 -2.63
CA GLU A 68 13.23 -0.31 -2.50
C GLU A 68 13.42 -0.76 -1.06
N TRP A 69 13.98 -1.96 -0.88
CA TRP A 69 14.28 -2.53 0.43
C TRP A 69 15.52 -3.41 0.36
N ASN A 70 16.05 -3.80 1.51
CA ASN A 70 17.20 -4.70 1.58
C ASN A 70 16.76 -6.17 1.51
N SER A 71 17.63 -7.04 1.01
CA SER A 71 17.40 -8.48 1.18
C SER A 71 17.44 -8.85 2.67
N HIS A 72 16.71 -9.89 3.05
CA HIS A 72 16.69 -10.40 4.42
C HIS A 72 16.77 -11.93 4.42
N GLN A 73 17.59 -12.48 5.31
CA GLN A 73 17.73 -13.93 5.43
C GLN A 73 16.41 -14.57 5.85
N GLY A 74 16.11 -15.74 5.28
CA GLY A 74 14.87 -16.48 5.60
C GLY A 74 13.66 -16.06 4.78
N VAL A 75 13.71 -14.94 4.05
CA VAL A 75 12.62 -14.55 3.15
C VAL A 75 12.58 -15.44 1.91
N LYS A 76 11.40 -16.01 1.63
CA LYS A 76 11.10 -16.82 0.45
C LYS A 76 10.17 -16.12 -0.53
N GLU A 77 9.43 -15.13 -0.06
CA GLU A 77 8.51 -14.32 -0.86
C GLU A 77 8.29 -12.97 -0.17
N TRP A 78 8.13 -11.91 -0.95
CA TRP A 78 7.73 -10.59 -0.47
C TRP A 78 6.25 -10.31 -0.74
N LEU A 79 5.67 -9.52 0.16
CA LEU A 79 4.35 -8.91 0.06
C LEU A 79 4.53 -7.40 0.18
N LEU A 80 3.76 -6.64 -0.60
CA LEU A 80 3.73 -5.18 -0.54
C LEU A 80 2.30 -4.71 -0.34
N VAL A 81 2.06 -3.84 0.63
CA VAL A 81 0.75 -3.24 0.92
C VAL A 81 0.87 -1.73 0.86
N ALA A 82 -0.05 -1.09 0.15
CA ALA A 82 -0.22 0.36 0.13
C ALA A 82 -1.53 0.72 0.81
N GLU A 83 -1.51 1.52 1.89
CA GLU A 83 -2.73 1.94 2.59
C GLU A 83 -2.71 3.39 3.12
N ASP A 84 -3.90 3.96 3.28
CA ASP A 84 -4.16 5.31 3.80
C ASP A 84 -4.94 5.20 5.13
N PRO A 85 -4.28 5.35 6.30
CA PRO A 85 -4.93 5.37 7.60
C PRO A 85 -5.69 6.67 7.91
N ASP A 86 -5.52 7.71 7.09
CA ASP A 86 -6.09 9.05 7.31
C ASP A 86 -7.33 9.31 6.44
N ALA A 87 -7.68 8.37 5.57
CA ALA A 87 -8.97 8.36 4.91
C ALA A 87 -10.11 8.38 5.95
N PRO A 88 -11.19 9.16 5.72
CA PRO A 88 -12.28 9.32 6.67
C PRO A 88 -13.23 8.11 6.68
N LEU A 89 -12.68 6.94 6.97
CA LEU A 89 -13.37 5.65 7.07
C LEU A 89 -13.00 4.95 8.38
N PRO A 90 -13.76 3.93 8.80
CA PRO A 90 -13.49 3.21 10.05
C PRO A 90 -12.18 2.40 10.06
N THR A 91 -11.63 2.08 8.89
CA THR A 91 -10.41 1.29 8.67
C THR A 91 -9.53 1.97 7.62
N PRO A 92 -8.20 1.74 7.64
CA PRO A 92 -7.32 2.19 6.57
C PRO A 92 -7.84 1.76 5.20
N VAL A 93 -7.67 2.63 4.22
CA VAL A 93 -8.03 2.32 2.84
C VAL A 93 -6.88 1.57 2.21
N CYS A 94 -7.11 0.34 1.76
CA CYS A 94 -6.16 -0.37 0.92
C CYS A 94 -6.13 0.27 -0.48
N HIS A 95 -5.01 0.92 -0.80
CA HIS A 95 -4.71 1.48 -2.11
C HIS A 95 -4.16 0.42 -3.07
N GLY A 96 -3.53 -0.63 -2.55
CA GLY A 96 -3.05 -1.78 -3.32
C GLY A 96 -2.45 -2.85 -2.41
N ILE A 97 -2.50 -4.09 -2.86
CA ILE A 97 -1.85 -5.22 -2.17
C ILE A 97 -1.27 -6.16 -3.22
N TYR A 98 -0.01 -6.55 -3.04
CA TYR A 98 0.78 -7.23 -4.06
C TYR A 98 1.48 -8.46 -3.48
N LEU A 99 1.19 -9.62 -4.05
CA LEU A 99 1.55 -10.92 -3.52
C LEU A 99 2.48 -11.68 -4.47
N GLY A 100 3.27 -12.62 -3.96
CA GLY A 100 4.11 -13.43 -4.83
C GLY A 100 5.32 -12.68 -5.40
N ILE A 101 5.78 -11.62 -4.75
CA ILE A 101 6.99 -10.92 -5.18
C ILE A 101 8.19 -11.84 -4.89
N PRO A 102 9.01 -12.21 -5.89
CA PRO A 102 10.10 -13.16 -5.70
C PRO A 102 11.12 -12.67 -4.65
N ALA A 103 11.65 -13.56 -3.80
CA ALA A 103 12.61 -13.20 -2.75
C ALA A 103 13.83 -12.39 -3.25
N GLN A 104 14.24 -12.60 -4.51
CA GLN A 104 15.38 -11.92 -5.13
C GLN A 104 15.05 -10.49 -5.58
N LYS A 105 13.77 -10.14 -5.69
CA LYS A 105 13.33 -8.79 -6.07
C LYS A 105 13.32 -7.93 -4.80
N THR A 106 14.13 -6.88 -4.80
CA THR A 106 14.29 -5.93 -3.69
C THR A 106 13.92 -4.50 -4.09
N ASN A 107 13.27 -4.35 -5.24
CA ASN A 107 12.67 -3.10 -5.69
C ASN A 107 11.40 -3.37 -6.52
N VAL A 108 10.50 -2.40 -6.51
CA VAL A 108 9.41 -2.27 -7.48
C VAL A 108 9.42 -0.86 -8.06
N VAL A 109 9.07 -0.76 -9.35
CA VAL A 109 8.94 0.52 -10.08
C VAL A 109 7.56 0.61 -10.72
N ASN A 110 7.13 1.80 -11.12
CA ASN A 110 5.81 2.01 -11.70
C ASN A 110 5.47 1.06 -12.88
N SER A 111 6.44 0.72 -13.74
CA SER A 111 6.21 -0.20 -14.86
C SER A 111 5.88 -1.63 -14.43
N ASP A 112 6.25 -2.02 -13.21
CA ASP A 112 5.93 -3.35 -12.67
C ASP A 112 4.43 -3.54 -12.44
N PHE A 113 3.65 -2.46 -12.29
CA PHE A 113 2.23 -2.49 -11.94
C PHE A 113 1.29 -2.47 -13.14
N GLN A 114 1.81 -2.77 -14.33
CA GLN A 114 1.00 -2.94 -15.54
C GLN A 114 0.40 -4.35 -15.58
N SER A 115 -0.87 -4.47 -16.00
CA SER A 115 -1.54 -5.76 -16.13
C SER A 115 -1.00 -6.56 -17.32
N ARG A 116 -0.78 -7.86 -17.14
CA ARG A 116 -0.43 -8.79 -18.25
C ARG A 116 -1.63 -9.28 -19.07
N GLY A 117 -2.83 -8.83 -18.75
CA GLY A 117 -4.06 -9.14 -19.48
C GLY A 117 -5.30 -8.68 -18.74
N GLU A 118 -6.44 -8.65 -19.43
CA GLU A 118 -7.69 -8.14 -18.85
C GLU A 118 -8.24 -9.00 -17.69
N THR A 119 -8.00 -10.32 -17.75
CA THR A 119 -8.51 -11.28 -16.76
C THR A 119 -7.44 -11.78 -15.79
N SER A 120 -6.19 -11.39 -15.98
CA SER A 120 -5.07 -11.83 -15.14
C SER A 120 -4.89 -10.92 -13.93
N THR A 121 -4.62 -11.53 -12.79
CA THR A 121 -4.11 -10.81 -11.60
C THR A 121 -2.59 -10.64 -11.64
N LYS A 122 -1.91 -11.17 -12.67
CA LYS A 122 -0.46 -11.09 -12.81
C LYS A 122 -0.04 -9.77 -13.44
N LEU A 123 0.99 -9.17 -12.86
CA LEU A 123 1.57 -7.91 -13.28
C LEU A 123 2.90 -8.11 -14.03
N GLU A 124 3.34 -7.09 -14.75
CA GLU A 124 4.60 -7.12 -15.50
C GLU A 124 5.81 -7.36 -14.60
N GLY A 125 5.77 -6.90 -13.35
CA GLY A 125 6.81 -7.15 -12.35
C GLY A 125 6.93 -8.61 -11.88
N GLY A 126 6.09 -9.52 -12.41
CA GLY A 126 6.15 -10.96 -12.12
C GLY A 126 5.40 -11.41 -10.87
N PHE A 127 4.68 -10.50 -10.22
CA PHE A 127 3.87 -10.72 -9.02
C PHE A 127 2.37 -10.48 -9.30
N TYR A 128 1.53 -10.62 -8.28
CA TYR A 128 0.08 -10.56 -8.40
C TYR A 128 -0.50 -9.41 -7.60
N TYR A 129 -1.67 -8.88 -7.98
CA TYR A 129 -2.40 -7.89 -7.18
C TYR A 129 -3.69 -8.48 -6.60
N GLY A 130 -4.03 -8.06 -5.38
CA GLY A 130 -5.28 -8.43 -4.70
C GLY A 130 -6.44 -7.47 -4.99
N ALA A 131 -7.51 -7.62 -4.21
CA ALA A 131 -8.69 -6.77 -4.34
C ALA A 131 -8.44 -5.37 -3.75
N SER A 132 -8.89 -4.35 -4.48
CA SER A 132 -8.96 -2.96 -4.02
C SER A 132 -10.41 -2.46 -4.09
N ARG A 133 -10.70 -1.36 -3.42
CA ARG A 133 -12.09 -0.86 -3.24
C ARG A 133 -12.83 -0.55 -4.55
N ASN A 134 -12.11 -0.22 -5.62
CA ASN A 134 -12.66 0.12 -6.93
C ASN A 134 -12.16 -0.81 -8.05
N GLY A 135 -11.53 -1.93 -7.70
CA GLY A 135 -11.02 -2.91 -8.65
C GLY A 135 -9.73 -2.53 -9.38
N MET A 136 -9.19 -1.32 -9.17
CA MET A 136 -7.92 -0.86 -9.73
C MET A 136 -6.73 -1.65 -9.14
N ILE A 137 -5.66 -1.80 -9.91
CA ILE A 137 -4.39 -2.42 -9.45
C ILE A 137 -3.75 -1.57 -8.35
N TYR A 138 -3.81 -0.25 -8.51
CA TYR A 138 -3.39 0.74 -7.55
C TYR A 138 -4.39 1.90 -7.58
N ILE A 139 -4.85 2.33 -6.41
CA ILE A 139 -5.68 3.52 -6.26
C ILE A 139 -4.74 4.69 -6.02
N PRO A 140 -4.66 5.71 -6.89
CA PRO A 140 -3.81 6.87 -6.60
C PRO A 140 -4.34 7.70 -5.43
N PRO A 141 -3.46 8.29 -4.59
CA PRO A 141 -3.81 9.25 -3.55
C PRO A 141 -4.81 10.30 -4.03
N ARG A 142 -5.92 10.43 -3.30
CA ARG A 142 -6.95 11.45 -3.51
C ARG A 142 -7.54 11.88 -2.17
N PRO A 143 -6.76 12.52 -1.29
CA PRO A 143 -7.28 13.04 -0.03
C PRO A 143 -8.40 14.05 -0.32
N LEU A 144 -9.38 14.18 0.57
CA LEU A 144 -10.46 15.16 0.36
C LEU A 144 -9.88 16.59 0.42
N ILE A 145 -10.43 17.50 -0.38
CA ILE A 145 -9.94 18.89 -0.44
C ILE A 145 -10.08 19.56 0.93
N ASN A 146 -8.98 20.14 1.44
CA ASN A 146 -8.88 20.79 2.75
C ASN A 146 -9.08 19.86 3.95
N HIS A 147 -9.00 18.53 3.76
CA HIS A 147 -9.02 17.59 4.87
C HIS A 147 -7.71 17.59 5.67
N GLY A 148 -6.65 18.22 5.14
CA GLY A 148 -5.29 18.20 5.68
C GLY A 148 -4.46 17.06 5.09
N ILE A 149 -3.24 16.89 5.61
CA ILE A 149 -2.31 15.85 5.15
C ILE A 149 -2.89 14.45 5.43
N HIS A 150 -2.75 13.56 4.44
CA HIS A 150 -2.93 12.12 4.57
C HIS A 150 -1.56 11.44 4.42
N ARG A 151 -1.34 10.41 5.24
CA ARG A 151 -0.19 9.52 5.13
C ARG A 151 -0.56 8.34 4.25
N TYR A 152 0.38 7.90 3.42
CA TYR A 152 0.28 6.71 2.57
C TYR A 152 1.43 5.79 2.95
N TRP A 153 1.11 4.65 3.54
CA TRP A 153 2.11 3.67 3.95
C TRP A 153 2.32 2.65 2.86
N PHE A 154 3.59 2.42 2.52
CA PHE A 154 4.06 1.39 1.61
C PHE A 154 4.85 0.38 2.43
N GLU A 155 4.15 -0.67 2.86
CA GLU A 155 4.65 -1.71 3.77
C GLU A 155 5.20 -2.88 2.97
N VAL A 156 6.47 -3.22 3.18
CA VAL A 156 7.12 -4.41 2.60
C VAL A 156 7.23 -5.47 3.68
N ILE A 157 6.75 -6.68 3.40
CA ILE A 157 6.70 -7.80 4.33
C ILE A 157 7.41 -9.00 3.71
N GLY A 158 8.40 -9.54 4.43
CA GLY A 158 9.11 -10.76 4.07
C GLY A 158 8.47 -11.98 4.72
N LEU A 159 8.16 -12.98 3.91
CA LEU A 159 7.53 -14.22 4.35
C LEU A 159 8.53 -15.39 4.36
N SER A 160 8.49 -16.24 5.38
CA SER A 160 9.31 -17.46 5.50
C SER A 160 8.94 -18.55 4.51
N GLU A 161 7.73 -18.48 3.95
CA GLU A 161 7.16 -19.45 3.02
C GLU A 161 6.34 -18.70 1.96
N PRO A 162 6.33 -19.17 0.71
CA PRO A 162 5.51 -18.57 -0.33
C PRO A 162 4.02 -18.75 -0.04
N LEU A 163 3.21 -17.81 -0.50
CA LEU A 163 1.76 -17.96 -0.50
C LEU A 163 1.33 -19.01 -1.53
N SER A 164 0.19 -19.66 -1.26
CA SER A 164 -0.34 -20.66 -2.20
C SER A 164 -0.71 -20.03 -3.54
N GLU A 165 -0.49 -20.76 -4.63
CA GLU A 165 -0.86 -20.33 -5.99
C GLU A 165 -2.35 -19.95 -6.09
N LYS A 166 -3.21 -20.75 -5.43
CA LYS A 166 -4.64 -20.48 -5.33
C LYS A 166 -4.92 -19.10 -4.71
N LEU A 167 -4.20 -18.73 -3.65
CA LEU A 167 -4.41 -17.44 -3.00
C LEU A 167 -3.94 -16.29 -3.88
N VAL A 168 -2.70 -16.32 -4.37
CA VAL A 168 -2.13 -15.19 -5.14
C VAL A 168 -2.88 -14.93 -6.44
N THR A 169 -3.50 -15.95 -7.04
CA THR A 169 -4.31 -15.81 -8.25
C THR A 169 -5.77 -15.39 -8.00
N SER A 170 -6.29 -15.56 -6.77
CA SER A 170 -7.71 -15.35 -6.43
C SER A 170 -8.15 -13.89 -6.25
N LYS A 171 -7.24 -12.93 -6.43
CA LYS A 171 -7.46 -11.50 -6.11
C LYS A 171 -7.94 -11.30 -4.66
N PRO A 172 -7.17 -11.77 -3.66
CA PRO A 172 -7.62 -11.81 -2.27
C PRO A 172 -7.79 -10.41 -1.68
N THR A 173 -8.68 -10.27 -0.70
CA THR A 173 -8.82 -9.04 0.08
C THR A 173 -7.66 -8.87 1.05
N ARG A 174 -7.43 -7.64 1.50
CA ARG A 174 -6.46 -7.31 2.56
C ARG A 174 -6.56 -8.27 3.76
N ASP A 175 -7.77 -8.51 4.25
CA ASP A 175 -7.99 -9.34 5.44
C ASP A 175 -7.71 -10.83 5.18
N GLN A 176 -8.04 -11.33 3.98
CA GLN A 176 -7.68 -12.70 3.56
C GLN A 176 -6.16 -12.87 3.48
N VAL A 177 -5.44 -11.84 3.03
CA VAL A 177 -3.97 -11.87 3.04
C VAL A 177 -3.44 -11.86 4.46
N ALA A 178 -3.96 -11.00 5.34
CA ALA A 178 -3.55 -10.94 6.75
C ALA A 178 -3.73 -12.29 7.46
N GLU A 179 -4.82 -13.01 7.18
CA GLU A 179 -5.03 -14.38 7.69
C GLU A 179 -4.00 -15.36 7.12
N ALA A 180 -3.74 -15.32 5.81
CA ALA A 180 -2.87 -16.27 5.13
C ALA A 180 -1.37 -16.14 5.48
N ILE A 181 -0.94 -14.99 6.00
CA ILE A 181 0.45 -14.73 6.40
C ILE A 181 0.72 -14.98 7.89
N GLN A 182 -0.29 -15.36 8.69
CA GLN A 182 -0.08 -15.64 10.11
C GLN A 182 1.00 -16.71 10.33
N GLY A 183 1.96 -16.42 11.19
CA GLY A 183 3.11 -17.28 11.47
C GLY A 183 4.18 -17.33 10.37
N LYS A 184 4.05 -16.53 9.29
CA LYS A 184 5.00 -16.50 8.17
C LYS A 184 5.87 -15.24 8.13
N VAL A 185 5.52 -14.19 8.86
CA VAL A 185 6.26 -12.91 8.81
C VAL A 185 7.63 -13.06 9.50
N VAL A 186 8.71 -12.80 8.76
CA VAL A 186 10.11 -12.85 9.27
C VAL A 186 10.82 -11.51 9.24
N ALA A 187 10.34 -10.56 8.44
CA ALA A 187 10.83 -9.20 8.40
C ALA A 187 9.73 -8.29 7.85
N TRP A 188 9.70 -7.04 8.28
CA TRP A 188 8.88 -6.02 7.62
C TRP A 188 9.44 -4.63 7.85
N GLY A 189 9.01 -3.70 7.01
CA GLY A 189 9.31 -2.29 7.13
C GLY A 189 8.33 -1.47 6.30
N ARG A 190 8.39 -0.15 6.42
CA ARG A 190 7.53 0.75 5.66
C ARG A 190 8.27 2.01 5.23
N TRP A 191 7.82 2.57 4.13
CA TRP A 191 8.08 3.95 3.76
C TRP A 191 6.75 4.70 3.72
N MET A 192 6.74 5.95 4.18
CA MET A 192 5.55 6.80 4.24
C MET A 192 5.69 8.00 3.31
N GLY A 193 4.70 8.18 2.43
CA GLY A 193 4.53 9.39 1.63
C GLY A 193 3.36 10.23 2.15
N GLU A 194 3.47 11.55 2.03
CA GLU A 194 2.43 12.49 2.43
C GLU A 194 1.73 13.10 1.21
N CYS A 195 0.42 13.29 1.31
CA CYS A 195 -0.34 13.99 0.27
C CYS A 195 -1.44 14.85 0.88
N GLU A 196 -1.63 16.04 0.33
CA GLU A 196 -2.68 16.97 0.71
C GLU A 196 -3.29 17.59 -0.54
N ARG A 197 -4.61 17.84 -0.52
CA ARG A 197 -5.29 18.65 -1.53
C ARG A 197 -5.80 19.92 -0.87
N LYS A 198 -5.38 21.07 -1.36
CA LYS A 198 -5.88 22.39 -0.93
C LYS A 198 -6.79 22.97 -1.99
N TRP A 199 -7.80 23.69 -1.54
CA TRP A 199 -8.57 24.56 -2.42
C TRP A 199 -7.75 25.82 -2.69
N GLU A 200 -7.45 26.08 -3.96
CA GLU A 200 -6.84 27.33 -4.43
C GLU A 200 -7.91 28.36 -4.82
#